data_AF-A0A285BD76-F1
#
_entry.id   AF-A0A285BD76-F1
#
_cell.length_a   1.000
_cell.length_b   1.000
_cell.length_c   1.000
_cell.angle_alpha   90.00
_cell.angle_beta   90.00
_cell.angle_gamma   90.00
#
_symmetry.space_group_name_H-M   'P 1'
#
loop_
_entity.id
_entity.type
_entity.pdbx_description
1 polymer ?
#
loop_
_entity_poly.entity_id
_entity_poly.type
_entity_poly.pdbx_seq_one_letter_code
_entity_poly.pdbx_strand_id
1 'polypeptide(L)' 'MVAINRIESDMPISNELLSPIKRKFKKAYKIALNVALIIKNYLEKDVPEDEIGYLAINIQRLINNV' A
#
# COMPACT_ATOMS: atom_id res chain seq x y z
N MET A 1 6.03 0.53 8.92
CA MET A 1 5.69 0.95 7.53
C MET A 1 4.93 2.25 7.64
N VAL A 2 5.38 3.35 7.01
CA VAL A 2 4.73 4.68 7.19
C VAL A 2 3.23 4.65 6.84
N ALA A 3 2.84 3.83 5.86
CA ALA A 3 1.45 3.65 5.47
C ALA A 3 0.56 3.05 6.58
N ILE A 4 1.07 2.07 7.34
CA ILE A 4 0.29 1.42 8.41
C ILE A 4 0.00 2.40 9.55
N ASN A 5 1.02 3.16 9.98
CA ASN A 5 0.85 4.16 11.04
C ASN A 5 -0.20 5.23 10.69
N ARG A 6 -0.33 5.58 9.39
CA ARG A 6 -1.33 6.54 8.90
C ARG A 6 -2.74 5.97 8.89
N ILE A 7 -2.88 4.69 8.52
CA ILE A 7 -4.16 3.96 8.61
C ILE A 7 -4.61 3.87 10.07
N GLU A 8 -3.69 3.56 10.99
CA GLU A 8 -4.00 3.51 12.42
C GLU A 8 -4.46 4.87 12.96
N SER A 9 -3.82 5.97 12.51
CA SER A 9 -4.10 7.34 12.97
C SER A 9 -5.22 8.06 12.20
N ASP A 10 -5.95 7.36 11.31
CA ASP A 10 -7.00 7.93 10.44
C ASP A 10 -6.57 9.18 9.66
N MET A 11 -5.29 9.25 9.25
CA MET A 11 -4.71 10.35 8.48
C MET A 11 -4.16 9.86 7.13
N PRO A 12 -5.03 9.42 6.21
CA PRO A 12 -4.60 9.03 4.88
C PRO A 12 -4.13 10.24 4.06
N ILE A 13 -3.09 10.03 3.26
CA ILE A 13 -2.52 11.07 2.40
C ILE A 13 -2.69 10.65 0.94
N SER A 14 -3.12 11.59 0.09
CA SER A 14 -3.23 11.39 -1.35
C SER A 14 -1.90 10.98 -1.98
N ASN A 15 -1.94 10.00 -2.88
CA ASN A 15 -0.77 9.48 -3.58
C ASN A 15 -0.82 9.87 -5.06
N GLU A 16 -0.18 10.98 -5.40
CA GLU A 16 -0.08 11.47 -6.78
C GLU A 16 0.59 10.48 -7.74
N LEU A 17 1.34 9.51 -7.20
CA LEU A 17 2.04 8.47 -7.97
C LEU A 17 1.21 7.20 -8.14
N LEU A 18 -0.03 7.13 -7.65
CA LEU A 18 -0.85 5.92 -7.67
C LEU A 18 -1.01 5.33 -9.08
N SER A 19 -1.36 6.17 -10.06
CA SER A 19 -1.51 5.76 -11.46
C SER A 19 -0.20 5.20 -12.07
N PRO A 20 0.94 5.89 -11.96
CA PRO A 20 2.25 5.33 -12.30
C PRO A 20 2.58 4.01 -11.60
N ILE A 21 2.31 3.90 -10.30
CA ILE A 21 2.58 2.70 -9.48
C ILE A 21 1.79 1.51 -10.00
N LYS A 22 0.47 1.67 -10.20
CA LYS A 22 -0.41 0.62 -10.75
C LYS A 22 0.09 0.13 -12.12
N ARG A 23 0.59 1.04 -12.96
CA ARG A 23 1.11 0.69 -14.29
C ARG A 23 2.47 0.01 -14.26
N LYS A 24 3.43 0.56 -13.50
CA LYS A 24 4.83 0.11 -13.50
C LYS A 24 5.09 -1.05 -12.54
N PHE A 25 4.45 -1.06 -11.38
CA PHE A 25 4.69 -2.02 -10.30
C PHE A 25 3.51 -2.99 -10.12
N LYS A 26 2.95 -3.48 -11.22
CA LYS A 26 1.75 -4.36 -11.23
C LYS A 26 1.84 -5.52 -10.24
N LYS A 27 3.00 -6.21 -10.21
CA LYS A 27 3.22 -7.34 -9.29
C LYS A 27 3.21 -6.89 -7.83
N ALA A 28 3.97 -5.86 -7.49
CA ALA A 28 4.02 -5.32 -6.14
C ALA A 28 2.67 -4.74 -5.69
N TYR A 29 1.93 -4.10 -6.59
CA TYR A 29 0.61 -3.57 -6.33
C TYR A 29 -0.42 -4.68 -6.06
N LYS A 30 -0.37 -5.79 -6.80
CA LYS A 30 -1.23 -6.96 -6.52
C LYS A 30 -0.94 -7.58 -5.15
N ILE A 31 0.34 -7.64 -4.76
CA ILE A 31 0.72 -8.11 -3.42
C ILE A 31 0.22 -7.10 -2.37
N ALA A 32 0.37 -5.80 -2.62
CA ALA A 32 -0.11 -4.75 -1.74
C ALA A 32 -1.62 -4.82 -1.50
N LEU A 33 -2.42 -5.15 -2.52
CA LEU A 33 -3.87 -5.39 -2.38
C LEU A 33 -4.17 -6.53 -1.41
N ASN A 34 -3.46 -7.66 -1.52
CA ASN A 34 -3.62 -8.78 -0.60
C ASN A 34 -3.21 -8.41 0.83
N VAL A 35 -2.11 -7.68 0.98
CA VAL A 35 -1.64 -7.18 2.28
C VAL A 35 -2.66 -6.20 2.88
N ALA A 36 -3.27 -5.34 2.07
CA ALA A 36 -4.30 -4.41 2.51
C ALA A 36 -5.54 -5.13 3.06
N LEU A 37 -5.93 -6.27 2.48
CA LEU A 37 -7.02 -7.10 3.01
C LEU A 37 -6.68 -7.67 4.40
N ILE A 38 -5.45 -8.11 4.61
CA ILE A 38 -4.98 -8.60 5.92
C ILE A 38 -5.00 -7.46 6.94
N ILE A 39 -4.49 -6.29 6.58
CA ILE A 39 -4.47 -5.10 7.43
C ILE A 39 -5.91 -4.69 7.78
N LYS A 40 -6.81 -4.68 6.80
CA LYS A 40 -8.23 -4.36 7.01
C LYS A 40 -8.87 -5.27 8.04
N ASN A 41 -8.65 -6.58 7.94
CA ASN A 41 -9.20 -7.55 8.89
C ASN A 41 -8.57 -7.44 10.27
N TYR A 42 -7.30 -7.03 10.36
CA TYR A 42 -6.57 -6.90 11.63
C TYR A 42 -6.92 -5.60 12.38
N LEU A 43 -7.02 -4.49 11.66
CA LEU A 43 -7.32 -3.17 12.22
C LEU A 43 -8.81 -2.82 12.23
N GLU A 44 -9.65 -3.65 11.62
CA GLU A 44 -11.07 -3.38 11.37
C GLU A 44 -11.31 -2.04 10.65
N LYS A 45 -10.34 -1.62 9.83
CA LYS A 45 -10.34 -0.33 9.11
C LYS A 45 -10.16 -0.53 7.62
N ASP A 46 -10.88 0.25 6.82
CA ASP A 46 -10.63 0.29 5.39
C ASP A 46 -9.25 0.89 5.09
N VAL A 47 -8.56 0.30 4.12
CA VAL A 47 -7.24 0.75 3.68
C VAL A 47 -7.42 1.57 2.40
N PRO A 48 -7.18 2.90 2.44
CA PRO A 48 -7.34 3.74 1.26
C PRO A 48 -6.39 3.35 0.14
N GLU A 49 -6.84 3.53 -1.10
CA GLU A 49 -6.08 3.09 -2.27
C GLU A 49 -4.71 3.78 -2.39
N ASP A 50 -4.60 5.01 -1.91
CA ASP A 50 -3.35 5.76 -1.82
C ASP A 50 -2.30 5.07 -0.93
N GLU A 51 -2.73 4.51 0.20
CA GLU A 51 -1.89 3.74 1.11
C GLU A 51 -1.51 2.38 0.51
N ILE A 52 -2.39 1.77 -0.28
CA ILE A 52 -2.05 0.58 -1.09
C ILE A 52 -0.94 0.92 -2.09
N GLY A 53 -0.97 2.13 -2.67
CA GLY A 53 0.12 2.65 -3.51
C GLY A 53 1.45 2.73 -2.76
N TYR A 54 1.45 3.23 -1.52
CA TYR A 54 2.66 3.28 -0.69
C TYR A 54 3.14 1.89 -0.25
N LEU A 55 2.23 0.97 0.08
CA LEU A 55 2.56 -0.43 0.34
C LEU A 55 3.22 -1.07 -0.88
N ALA A 56 2.70 -0.82 -2.08
CA ALA A 56 3.27 -1.32 -3.32
C ALA A 56 4.69 -0.82 -3.58
N ILE A 57 4.99 0.45 -3.29
CA ILE A 57 6.37 0.99 -3.38
C ILE A 57 7.30 0.22 -2.43
N ASN A 58 6.89 0.02 -1.18
CA ASN A 58 7.70 -0.70 -0.20
C ASN A 58 7.93 -2.16 -0.60
N ILE A 59 6.89 -2.84 -1.08
CA ILE A 59 6.99 -4.21 -1.60
C ILE A 59 7.91 -4.27 -2.82
N GLN A 60 7.79 -3.32 -3.75
CA GLN A 60 8.65 -3.26 -4.94
C GLN A 60 10.12 -3.12 -4.56
N ARG A 61 10.43 -2.32 -3.53
CA ARG A 61 11.80 -2.20 -3.00
C ARG A 61 12.29 -3.53 -2.45
N LEU A 62 11.46 -4.30 -1.76
CA LEU A 62 11.85 -5.62 -1.24
C LEU A 62 12.11 -6.61 -2.39
N ILE A 63 11.25 -6.64 -3.40
CA ILE A 63 11.42 -7.52 -4.57
C ILE A 63 12.71 -7.23 -5.33
N ASN A 64 13.09 -5.94 -5.45
CA ASN A 64 14.29 -5.54 -6.19
C ASN A 64 15.59 -5.65 -5.39
N ASN A 65 15.51 -5.87 -4.07
CA ASN A 65 16.69 -6.07 -3.20
C ASN A 65 16.99 -7.56 -2.98
N VAL A 66 16.39 -8.44 -3.79
CA VAL A 66 16.63 -9.89 -3.83
C VAL A 66 17.21 -10.25 -5.19
#